data_AF-A0A2Z2NTH5-F1
#
_entry.id   AF-A0A2Z2NTH5-F1
#
_cell.length_a   1.000
_cell.length_b   1.000
_cell.length_c   1.000
_cell.angle_alpha   90.00
_cell.angle_beta   90.00
_cell.angle_gamma   90.00
#
_symmetry.space_group_name_H-M   'P 1'
#
loop_
_entity.id
_entity.type
_entity.pdbx_description
1 polymer ?
#
loop_
_entity_poly.entity_id
_entity_poly.type
_entity_poly.pdbx_seq_one_letter_code
_entity_poly.pdbx_strand_id
1 'polypeptide(L)' 'MGVLHSRALMLMKVEGNQIVERKPIWLGKYQRVRDVQQGPDGWIYVAVQSPEGTIIRLVP' A
#
# COMPACT_ATOMS: atom_id res chain seq x y z
N MET A 1 17.62 9.31 -12.05
CA MET A 1 16.26 9.71 -11.61
C MET A 1 15.47 8.43 -11.31
N GLY A 2 15.47 7.96 -10.07
CA GLY A 2 14.74 6.75 -9.69
C GLY A 2 13.28 7.09 -9.40
N VAL A 3 12.36 6.56 -10.20
CA VAL A 3 10.92 6.67 -9.92
C VAL A 3 10.42 5.36 -9.32
N LEU A 4 9.68 5.43 -8.21
CA LEU A 4 8.98 4.27 -7.67
C LEU A 4 7.92 3.85 -8.70
N HIS A 5 8.20 2.73 -9.37
CA HIS A 5 7.41 2.16 -10.49
C HIS A 5 6.69 0.86 -10.09
N SER A 6 6.65 0.56 -8.78
CA SER A 6 5.97 -0.62 -8.26
C SER A 6 4.46 -0.47 -8.36
N ARG A 7 3.82 -1.47 -8.97
CA ARG A 7 2.36 -1.62 -9.01
C ARG A 7 1.83 -2.49 -7.87
N ALA A 8 2.71 -2.99 -7.00
CA ALA A 8 2.37 -3.95 -5.96
C ALA A 8 2.60 -3.35 -4.56
N LEU A 9 1.58 -3.48 -3.72
CA LEU A 9 1.71 -3.31 -2.28
C LEU A 9 2.17 -4.62 -1.66
N MET A 10 3.06 -4.53 -0.68
CA MET A 10 3.51 -5.67 0.10
C MET A 10 3.19 -5.40 1.56
N LEU A 11 2.28 -6.18 2.11
CA LEU A 11 2.07 -6.22 3.55
C LEU A 11 3.17 -7.06 4.17
N MET A 12 3.95 -6.46 5.07
CA MET A 12 5.03 -7.15 5.77
C MET A 12 4.69 -7.23 7.25
N LYS A 13 4.76 -8.43 7.81
CA LYS A 13 4.70 -8.62 9.26
C LYS A 13 6.11 -8.56 9.82
N VAL A 14 6.35 -7.66 10.76
CA VAL A 14 7.63 -7.48 11.43
C VAL A 14 7.53 -7.97 12.86
N GLU A 15 8.44 -8.84 13.27
CA GLU A 15 8.59 -9.29 14.67
C GLU A 15 10.01 -8.92 15.13
N GLY A 16 10.10 -8.04 16.12
CA GLY A 16 11.38 -7.46 16.54
C GLY A 16 12.05 -6.71 15.40
N ASN A 17 13.18 -7.25 14.92
CA ASN A 17 13.96 -6.68 13.81
C ASN A 17 13.95 -7.57 12.55
N GLN A 18 12.96 -8.47 12.44
CA GLN A 18 12.87 -9.43 11.34
C GLN A 18 11.50 -9.35 10.64
N ILE A 19 11.50 -9.50 9.31
CA ILE A 19 10.28 -9.66 8.51
C ILE A 19 9.93 -11.14 8.49
N VAL A 20 8.84 -11.51 9.16
CA VAL A 20 8.38 -12.90 9.29
C VAL A 20 7.37 -13.30 8.22
N GLU A 21 6.66 -12.33 7.62
CA GLU A 21 5.68 -12.60 6.57
C GLU A 21 5.67 -11.50 5.52
N ARG A 22 5.40 -11.88 4.27
CA ARG A 22 5.26 -10.98 3.13
C ARG A 22 4.04 -11.41 2.31
N LYS A 23 3.01 -10.56 2.27
CA LYS A 23 1.80 -10.82 1.49
C LYS A 23 1.62 -9.75 0.41
N PRO A 24 1.59 -10.13 -0.88
CA PRO A 24 1.27 -9.17 -1.94
C PRO A 24 -0.19 -8.77 -1.83
N ILE A 25 -0.46 -7.46 -1.90
CA ILE A 25 -1.80 -6.91 -1.99
C ILE A 25 -1.99 -6.40 -3.41
N TRP A 26 -2.98 -6.98 -4.09
CA TRP A 26 -3.36 -6.57 -5.43
C TRP A 26 -4.48 -5.53 -5.36
N LEU A 27 -4.21 -4.32 -5.85
CA LEU A 27 -5.22 -3.25 -5.92
C LEU A 27 -6.06 -3.32 -7.21
N GLY A 28 -5.97 -4.41 -7.98
CA GLY A 28 -6.78 -4.62 -9.18
C GLY A 28 -6.55 -3.55 -10.24
N LYS A 29 -7.56 -2.70 -10.48
CA LYS A 29 -7.58 -1.69 -11.57
C LYS A 29 -6.65 -0.49 -11.35
N TYR A 30 -6.16 -0.29 -10.13
CA TYR A 30 -5.33 0.88 -9.81
C TYR A 30 -3.88 0.63 -10.21
N GLN A 31 -3.37 1.45 -11.14
CA GLN A 31 -2.10 1.16 -11.81
C GLN A 31 -0.86 1.66 -11.06
N ARG A 32 -1.01 2.59 -10.11
CA ARG A 32 0.14 3.18 -9.40
C ARG A 32 -0.24 3.64 -8.00
N VAL A 33 0.46 3.10 -7.01
CA VAL A 33 0.44 3.60 -5.63
C VAL A 33 1.31 4.84 -5.56
N ARG A 34 0.75 5.91 -4.99
CA ARG A 34 1.44 7.19 -4.78
C ARG A 34 1.93 7.33 -3.34
N ASP A 35 1.13 6.87 -2.40
CA ASP A 35 1.43 6.94 -0.98
C ASP A 35 0.68 5.86 -0.19
N VAL A 36 1.20 5.52 0.98
CA VAL A 36 0.64 4.54 1.92
C VAL A 36 0.81 5.06 3.34
N GLN A 37 -0.28 5.22 4.07
CA GLN A 37 -0.25 5.70 5.45
C GLN A 37 -1.16 4.87 6.35
N GLN A 38 -0.77 4.70 7.61
CA GLN A 38 -1.62 4.14 8.64
C GLN A 38 -2.40 5.29 9.32
N GLY A 39 -3.73 5.14 9.38
CA GLY A 39 -4.58 6.09 10.08
C GLY A 39 -4.50 5.92 11.61
N PRO A 40 -4.93 6.92 12.38
CA PRO A 40 -5.02 6.84 13.85
C PRO A 40 -6.03 5.78 14.32
N ASP A 41 -6.90 5.32 13.42
CA ASP A 41 -7.85 4.23 13.59
C ASP A 41 -7.25 2.84 13.38
N GLY A 42 -5.97 2.76 13.01
CA GLY A 42 -5.25 1.51 12.76
C GLY A 42 -5.44 0.94 11.35
N TRP A 43 -6.26 1.56 10.49
CA TRP A 43 -6.43 1.13 9.10
C TRP A 43 -5.30 1.61 8.19
N ILE A 44 -5.08 0.91 7.08
CA ILE A 44 -4.13 1.33 6.05
C ILE A 44 -4.89 2.06 4.93
N TYR A 45 -4.42 3.26 4.61
CA TYR A 45 -4.93 4.11 3.56
C TYR A 45 -3.91 4.21 2.43
N VAL A 46 -4.36 4.01 1.20
CA VAL A 46 -3.52 3.99 0.01
C VAL A 46 -3.99 5.05 -0.96
N ALA A 47 -3.13 6.02 -1.26
CA ALA A 47 -3.36 6.97 -2.33
C ALA A 47 -2.94 6.33 -3.66
N VAL A 48 -3.84 6.32 -4.64
CA VAL A 48 -3.58 5.76 -5.97
C VAL A 48 -3.78 6.81 -7.05
N GLN A 49 -2.98 6.69 -8.11
CA GLN A 49 -3.15 7.55 -9.27
C GLN A 49 -4.44 7.19 -10.00
N SER A 50 -5.31 8.19 -10.12
CA SER A 50 -6.55 8.18 -10.89
C SER A 50 -6.81 9.61 -11.38
N PRO A 51 -7.65 9.81 -12.40
CA PRO A 51 -7.96 11.16 -12.89
C PRO A 51 -8.50 12.08 -11.79
N GLU A 52 -9.29 11.53 -10.85
CA GLU A 52 -10.01 12.33 -9.85
C GLU A 52 -9.31 12.36 -8.48
N GLY A 53 -8.19 11.63 -8.36
CA GLY A 53 -7.64 11.25 -7.06
C GLY A 53 -8.48 10.16 -6.39
N THR A 54 -7.83 9.16 -5.79
CA THR A 54 -8.54 8.09 -5.09
C THR A 54 -7.73 7.66 -3.88
N ILE A 55 -8.42 7.52 -2.75
CA ILE A 55 -7.89 6.92 -1.52
C ILE A 55 -8.66 5.63 -1.28
N ILE A 56 -7.93 4.54 -1.07
CA ILE A 56 -8.48 3.22 -0.77
C ILE A 56 -8.16 2.91 0.69
N ARG A 57 -9.16 2.47 1.46
CA ARG A 57 -8.96 1.91 2.79
C ARG A 57 -8.84 0.40 2.68
N LEU A 58 -7.75 -0.17 3.17
CA LEU A 58 -7.57 -1.61 3.28
C LEU A 58 -8.17 -2.11 4.60
N VAL A 59 -9.01 -3.13 4.50
CA VAL A 59 -9.57 -3.88 5.61
C VAL A 59 -9.06 -5.34 5.54
N PRO A 60 -8.77 -5.99 6.69
CA PRO A 60 -8.24 -7.35 6.80
C PRO A 60 -9.10 -8.41 6.10
#